data_AF-A0A392RSA3-F1
#
_entry.id   AF-A0A392RSA3-F1
#
_cell.length_a   1.000
_cell.length_b   1.000
_cell.length_c   1.000
_cell.angle_alpha   90.00
_cell.angle_beta   90.00
_cell.angle_gamma   90.00
#
_symmetry.space_group_name_H-M   'P 1'
#
loop_
_entity.id
_entity.type
_entity.pdbx_description
1 polymer ?
#
loop_
_entity_poly.entity_id
_entity_poly.type
_entity_poly.pdbx_seq_one_letter_code
_entity_poly.pdbx_strand_id
1 'polypeptide(L)'
;MVGALPAALTYYWRMKMPETARYTALVAKNAKQATADMSKVLQVDLEVEEEKVENYTGSERNQYGLFSKEFMKRHGLHLLGTCSTWFLLDIA
;
A
#
# COMPACT_ATOMS: atom_id res chain seq x y z
N MET A 1 4.26 -34.66 6.25
CA MET A 1 5.14 -33.62 5.68
C MET A 1 4.76 -33.19 4.24
N VAL A 2 3.58 -33.57 3.72
CA VAL A 2 3.11 -33.17 2.38
C VAL A 2 2.49 -31.77 2.35
N GLY A 3 2.12 -31.21 3.51
CA GLY A 3 1.54 -29.86 3.61
C GLY A 3 2.51 -28.70 3.35
N ALA A 4 3.83 -28.95 3.36
CA ALA A 4 4.83 -27.93 3.01
C ALA A 4 4.91 -27.67 1.50
N LEU A 5 4.48 -28.62 0.66
CA LEU A 5 4.49 -28.49 -0.80
C LEU A 5 3.51 -27.40 -1.28
N PRO A 6 2.22 -27.40 -0.85
CA PRO A 6 1.32 -26.28 -1.15
C PRO A 6 1.85 -24.94 -0.65
N ALA A 7 2.48 -24.89 0.53
CA ALA A 7 3.02 -23.65 1.10
C ALA A 7 4.23 -23.11 0.30
N ALA A 8 5.13 -23.99 -0.13
CA ALA A 8 6.25 -23.60 -0.99
C ALA A 8 5.77 -23.14 -2.37
N LEU A 9 4.75 -23.80 -2.92
CA LEU A 9 4.14 -23.43 -4.20
C LEU A 9 3.44 -22.06 -4.13
N THR A 10 2.67 -21.82 -3.08
CA THR A 10 2.00 -20.51 -2.87
C THR A 10 3.03 -19.40 -2.64
N TYR A 11 4.09 -19.67 -1.89
CA TYR A 11 5.19 -18.72 -1.71
C TYR A 11 5.87 -18.36 -3.03
N TYR A 12 6.18 -19.36 -3.85
CA TYR A 12 6.79 -19.15 -5.17
C TYR A 12 5.91 -18.28 -6.07
N TRP A 13 4.61 -18.54 -6.11
CA TRP A 13 3.68 -17.72 -6.90
C TRP A 13 3.48 -16.32 -6.33
N ARG A 14 3.45 -16.18 -5.00
CA ARG A 14 3.36 -14.87 -4.34
C ARG A 14 4.55 -13.99 -4.70
N MET A 15 5.76 -14.55 -4.79
CA MET A 15 6.96 -13.81 -5.19
C MET A 15 6.99 -13.40 -6.67
N LYS A 16 6.22 -14.05 -7.54
CA LYS A 16 6.17 -13.70 -8.98
C LYS A 16 5.10 -12.68 -9.35
N MET A 17 4.21 -12.32 -8.41
CA MET A 17 3.22 -11.27 -8.65
C MET A 17 3.92 -9.91 -8.53
N PRO A 18 3.83 -9.04 -9.55
CA PRO A 18 4.31 -7.67 -9.41
C PRO A 18 3.55 -6.95 -8.30
N GLU A 19 4.24 -6.07 -7.59
CA GLU A 19 3.59 -5.20 -6.62
C GLU A 19 2.50 -4.35 -7.29
N THR A 20 1.46 -3.99 -6.55
CA THR A 20 0.38 -3.21 -7.13
C THR A 20 0.90 -1.86 -7.64
N ALA A 21 0.59 -1.52 -8.89
CA ALA A 21 1.07 -0.27 -9.51
C ALA A 21 0.73 0.99 -8.71
N ARG A 22 -0.38 0.96 -7.97
CA ARG A 22 -0.75 2.03 -7.03
C ARG A 22 0.31 2.24 -5.96
N TYR A 23 0.85 1.18 -5.36
CA TYR A 23 1.90 1.29 -4.34
C TYR A 23 3.22 1.77 -4.97
N THR A 24 3.62 1.16 -6.09
CA THR A 24 4.87 1.51 -6.80
C THR A 24 4.87 2.97 -7.28
N ALA A 25 3.73 3.45 -7.81
CA ALA A 25 3.60 4.83 -8.25
C ALA A 25 3.50 5.82 -7.09
N LEU A 26 2.61 5.58 -6.10
CA LEU A 26 2.28 6.59 -5.10
C LEU A 26 3.17 6.55 -3.86
N VAL A 27 3.66 5.38 -3.46
CA VAL A 27 4.42 5.19 -2.22
C VAL A 27 5.91 5.06 -2.52
N ALA A 28 6.30 4.20 -3.47
CA ALA A 28 7.69 4.09 -3.90
C ALA A 28 8.12 5.23 -4.84
N LYS A 29 7.17 6.07 -5.27
CA LYS A 29 7.38 7.22 -6.19
C LYS A 29 8.10 6.83 -7.49
N ASN A 30 7.94 5.59 -7.94
CA ASN A 30 8.61 5.07 -9.12
C ASN A 30 7.60 4.86 -10.25
N ALA A 31 7.29 5.94 -10.97
CA ALA A 31 6.34 5.94 -12.08
C ALA A 31 6.80 5.00 -13.21
N LYS A 32 8.10 4.99 -13.56
CA LYS A 32 8.65 4.11 -14.61
C LYS A 32 8.41 2.63 -14.32
N GLN A 33 8.65 2.19 -13.09
CA GLN A 33 8.45 0.79 -12.70
C GLN A 33 6.97 0.42 -12.63
N ALA A 34 6.13 1.29 -12.08
CA ALA A 34 4.68 1.06 -12.05
C ALA A 34 4.08 0.94 -13.46
N THR A 35 4.52 1.79 -14.40
CA THR A 35 4.06 1.77 -15.79
C THR A 35 4.59 0.54 -16.54
N ALA A 36 5.85 0.13 -16.32
CA ALA A 36 6.42 -1.07 -16.93
C ALA A 36 5.72 -2.36 -16.45
N ASP A 37 5.46 -2.47 -15.14
CA ASP A 37 4.74 -3.61 -14.56
C ASP A 37 3.28 -3.66 -15.05
N MET A 38 2.62 -2.50 -15.22
CA MET A 38 1.27 -2.42 -15.77
C MET A 38 1.20 -2.65 -17.27
N SER A 39 2.17 -2.17 -18.04
CA SER A 39 2.25 -2.44 -19.48
C SER A 39 2.35 -3.95 -19.73
N LYS A 40 3.15 -4.67 -18.93
CA LYS A 40 3.28 -6.12 -19.00
C LYS A 40 1.99 -6.88 -18.61
N VAL A 41 1.23 -6.37 -17.63
CA VAL A 41 -0.03 -6.98 -17.19
C VAL A 41 -1.18 -6.68 -18.17
N LEU A 42 -1.24 -5.46 -18.69
CA LEU A 42 -2.32 -4.98 -19.55
C LEU A 42 -2.06 -5.22 -21.05
N GLN A 43 -0.84 -5.61 -21.44
CA GLN A 43 -0.40 -5.80 -22.83
C GLN A 43 -0.63 -4.55 -23.71
N VAL A 44 -0.47 -3.36 -23.11
CA VAL A 44 -0.61 -2.08 -23.80
C VAL A 44 0.66 -1.27 -23.55
N ASP A 45 1.16 -0.58 -24.59
CA ASP A 45 2.20 0.42 -24.43
C ASP A 45 1.62 1.63 -23.69
N LEU A 46 2.05 1.80 -22.44
CA LEU A 46 1.67 2.92 -21.59
C LEU A 46 2.80 3.94 -21.60
N GLU A 47 2.51 5.18 -21.98
CA GLU A 47 3.45 6.28 -21.85
C GLU A 47 3.68 6.62 -20.37
N VAL A 48 4.93 6.90 -20.01
CA VAL A 48 5.31 7.20 -18.62
C VAL A 48 4.90 8.64 -18.28
N GLU A 49 3.74 8.83 -17.67
CA GLU A 49 3.28 10.13 -17.17
C GLU A 49 3.82 10.42 -15.76
N GLU A 50 5.11 10.77 -15.65
CA GLU A 50 5.77 11.09 -14.38
C GLU A 50 5.15 12.31 -13.68
N GLU A 51 4.80 13.35 -14.44
CA GLU A 51 4.22 14.59 -13.90
C GLU A 51 2.89 14.36 -13.17
N LYS A 52 2.04 13.43 -13.64
CA LYS A 52 0.78 13.15 -12.94
C LYS A 52 1.04 12.50 -11.58
N VAL A 53 1.97 11.55 -11.52
CA VAL A 53 2.34 10.88 -10.26
C VAL A 53 2.95 11.88 -9.27
N GLU A 54 3.79 12.79 -9.74
CA GLU A 54 4.35 13.87 -8.91
C GLU A 54 3.28 14.83 -8.39
N ASN A 55 2.27 15.20 -9.20
CA ASN A 55 1.16 16.02 -8.73
C ASN A 55 0.30 15.32 -7.65
N TYR A 56 0.06 14.01 -7.77
CA TYR A 56 -0.66 13.24 -6.75
C TYR A 56 0.15 13.04 -5.47
N THR A 57 1.46 12.76 -5.60
CA THR A 57 2.37 12.48 -4.48
C THR A 57 2.92 13.75 -3.81
N GLY A 58 2.92 14.87 -4.54
CA GLY A 58 3.31 16.21 -4.10
C GLY A 58 2.23 16.94 -3.30
N SER A 59 1.02 16.37 -3.18
CA SER A 59 0.06 16.86 -2.19
C SER A 59 0.56 16.53 -0.78
N GLU A 60 1.21 17.50 -0.13
CA GLU A 60 1.73 17.44 1.26
C GLU A 60 0.69 16.95 2.29
N ARG A 61 -0.59 16.90 1.91
CA ARG A 61 -1.73 16.39 2.69
C ARG A 61 -1.55 14.97 3.26
N ASN A 62 -0.59 14.18 2.78
CA ASN A 62 -0.33 12.81 3.24
C ASN A 62 1.11 12.58 3.73
N GLN A 63 1.95 13.62 3.85
CA GLN A 63 3.33 13.49 4.33
C GLN A 63 3.44 13.69 5.85
N TYR A 64 2.58 13.05 6.63
CA TYR A 64 2.70 13.03 8.09
C TYR A 64 3.13 11.66 8.59
N GLY A 65 4.11 11.64 9.50
CA GLY A 65 4.53 10.41 10.18
C GLY A 65 3.44 9.87 11.11
N LEU A 66 3.49 8.57 11.43
CA LEU A 66 2.54 7.89 12.32
C LEU A 66 2.46 8.54 13.72
N PHE A 67 3.58 9.10 14.21
CA PHE A 67 3.65 9.81 15.50
C PHE A 67 3.50 11.34 15.38
N SER A 68 3.07 11.85 14.22
CA SER A 68 2.85 13.28 14.02
C SER A 68 1.59 13.76 14.74
N LYS A 69 1.59 15.03 15.19
CA LYS A 69 0.38 15.71 15.70
C LYS A 69 -0.74 15.74 14.67
N GLU A 70 -0.41 15.80 13.37
CA GLU A 70 -1.40 15.76 12.29
C GLU A 70 -2.11 14.40 12.19
N PHE A 71 -1.37 13.30 12.35
CA PHE A 71 -1.93 11.96 12.41
C PHE A 71 -2.91 11.83 13.58
N MET A 72 -2.47 12.24 14.78
CA MET A 72 -3.29 12.18 16.00
C MET A 72 -4.57 13.02 15.87
N LYS A 73 -4.48 14.23 15.32
CA LYS A 73 -5.65 15.10 15.13
C LYS A 73 -6.66 14.51 14.13
N ARG A 74 -6.20 13.83 13.08
CA ARG A 74 -7.05 13.34 12.00
C ARG A 74 -7.62 11.95 12.25
N HIS A 75 -6.84 11.06 12.85
CA HIS A 75 -7.18 9.64 13.01
C HIS A 75 -7.26 9.17 14.46
N GLY A 76 -6.76 9.95 15.43
CA GLY A 76 -6.69 9.54 16.83
C GLY A 76 -8.05 9.25 17.45
N LEU A 77 -9.07 10.06 17.17
CA LEU A 77 -10.42 9.86 17.72
C LEU A 77 -11.09 8.60 17.15
N HIS A 78 -10.85 8.29 15.87
CA HIS A 78 -11.32 7.05 15.26
C HIS A 78 -10.60 5.84 15.85
N LEU A 79 -9.27 5.90 15.99
CA LEU A 79 -8.48 4.82 16.60
C LEU A 79 -8.94 4.52 18.03
N LEU A 80 -9.14 5.56 18.86
CA LEU A 80 -9.62 5.42 20.23
C LEU A 80 -11.04 4.82 20.27
N GLY A 81 -11.94 5.25 19.38
CA GLY A 81 -13.29 4.68 19.29
C GLY A 81 -13.29 3.20 18.88
N THR A 82 -12.45 2.82 17.91
CA THR A 82 -12.34 1.41 17.49
C THR A 82 -11.65 0.53 18.54
N CYS A 83 -10.64 1.07 19.22
CA CYS A 83 -9.88 0.34 20.24
C CYS A 83 -10.69 0.20 21.54
N SER A 84 -11.50 1.20 21.91
CA SER A 84 -12.29 1.17 23.14
C SER A 84 -13.32 0.04 23.16
N THR A 85 -13.88 -0.33 22.01
CA THR A 85 -14.84 -1.45 21.92
C THR A 85 -14.20 -2.78 22.30
N TRP A 86 -12.98 -3.03 21.82
CA TRP A 86 -12.23 -4.24 22.20
C TRP A 86 -11.69 -4.16 23.62
N PHE A 87 -11.19 -2.98 24.03
CA PHE A 87 -10.67 -2.78 25.38
C PHE A 87 -11.73 -3.00 26.47
N LEU A 88 -12.95 -2.51 26.26
CA LEU A 88 -14.06 -2.69 27.21
C LEU A 88 -14.55 -4.15 27.24
N LEU A 89 -14.45 -4.87 26.13
CA LEU A 89 -14.78 -6.30 26.06
C LEU A 89 -13.77 -7.15 26.83
N ASP A 90 -12.48 -6.82 26.77
CA ASP A 90 -11.41 -7.53 27.50
C ASP A 90 -11.39 -7.21 29.02
N ILE A 91 -12.05 -6.14 29.45
CA ILE A 91 -12.10 -5.71 30.86
C ILE A 91 -13.38 -6.14 31.58
N ALA A 92 -14.40 -6.60 30.83
CA ALA A 92 -15.71 -7.03 31.33
C ALA A 92 -15.73 -8.49 31.80
#